data_AF-A0A0G0QZK1-F1
#
_entry.id   AF-A0A0G0QZK1-F1
#
_cell.length_a   1.000
_cell.length_b   1.000
_cell.length_c   1.000
_cell.angle_alpha   90.00
_cell.angle_beta   90.00
_cell.angle_gamma   90.00
#
_symmetry.space_group_name_H-M   'P 1'
#
loop_
_entity.id
_entity.type
_entity.pdbx_description
1 polymer ?
#
loop_
_entity_poly.entity_id
_entity_poly.type
_entity_poly.pdbx_seq_one_letter_code
_entity_poly.pdbx_strand_id
1 'polypeptide(L)'
;MRDPAEAGKIGNSDKGFTLVELLIVIAIIGVLSTLLMANFLGVRERSRDAQRKSNLRQIQSALELYRADVGSYPPTSPGLKNCSSSTALGNAPTCTTIYMKKIPSDPLGTTAYNSGNYYYAINLNGYDLVACLENSNDKDITLTPPTGAPTNCGTAPNGKYYVLTDL
;
A
#
# COMPACT_ATOMS: atom_id res chain seq x y z
N MET A 1 46.90 -62.13 -38.62
CA MET A 1 46.42 -61.88 -37.25
C MET A 1 46.44 -60.38 -36.98
N ARG A 2 45.31 -59.68 -37.18
CA ARG A 2 44.93 -58.40 -36.55
C ARG A 2 43.65 -57.88 -37.21
N ASP A 3 42.55 -57.94 -36.46
CA ASP A 3 41.23 -57.39 -36.82
C ASP A 3 41.27 -55.86 -37.01
N PRO A 4 40.43 -55.29 -37.89
CA PRO A 4 40.11 -53.87 -37.89
C PRO A 4 39.13 -53.54 -36.77
N ALA A 5 39.48 -52.56 -35.93
CA ALA A 5 38.64 -52.05 -34.86
C ALA A 5 37.34 -51.44 -35.42
N GLU A 6 36.20 -51.94 -34.97
CA GLU A 6 34.89 -51.29 -35.16
C GLU A 6 34.85 -49.98 -34.37
N ALA A 7 34.76 -48.86 -35.10
CA ALA A 7 34.45 -47.56 -34.53
C ALA A 7 32.96 -47.50 -34.16
N GLY A 8 32.67 -47.60 -32.86
CA GLY A 8 31.33 -47.44 -32.30
C GLY A 8 30.77 -46.04 -32.59
N LYS A 9 29.71 -45.97 -33.41
CA LYS A 9 28.98 -44.76 -33.75
C LYS A 9 28.06 -44.36 -32.59
N ILE A 10 28.45 -43.34 -31.81
CA ILE A 10 27.60 -42.77 -30.75
C ILE A 10 26.54 -41.87 -31.41
N GLY A 11 25.36 -42.43 -31.68
CA GLY A 11 24.22 -41.67 -32.22
C GLY A 11 23.54 -40.87 -31.11
N ASN A 12 23.80 -39.56 -31.06
CA ASN A 12 23.04 -38.64 -30.20
C ASN A 12 21.62 -38.49 -30.78
N SER A 13 20.64 -39.10 -30.12
CA SER A 13 19.23 -38.99 -30.49
C SER A 13 18.64 -37.75 -29.84
N ASP A 14 18.79 -36.60 -30.49
CA ASP A 14 18.08 -35.38 -30.12
C ASP A 14 16.60 -35.57 -30.48
N LYS A 15 15.81 -35.98 -29.49
CA LYS A 15 14.35 -36.11 -29.60
C LYS A 15 13.75 -34.70 -29.65
N GLY A 16 13.19 -34.33 -30.78
CA GLY A 16 12.39 -33.10 -30.93
C GLY A 16 11.04 -33.22 -30.20
N PHE A 17 10.55 -32.10 -29.67
CA PHE A 17 9.21 -32.01 -29.09
C PHE A 17 8.12 -32.24 -30.15
N THR A 18 7.07 -32.96 -29.79
CA THR A 18 5.90 -33.12 -30.67
C THR A 18 5.00 -31.89 -30.63
N LEU A 19 4.31 -31.60 -31.74
CA LEU A 19 3.31 -30.51 -31.78
C LEU A 19 2.20 -30.70 -30.75
N VAL A 20 1.85 -31.96 -30.45
CA VAL A 20 0.84 -32.32 -29.46
C VAL A 20 1.31 -31.99 -28.04
N GLU A 21 2.59 -32.23 -27.71
CA GLU A 21 3.15 -31.83 -26.41
C GLU A 21 3.08 -30.32 -26.21
N LEU A 22 3.44 -29.54 -27.24
CA LEU A 22 3.36 -28.08 -27.14
C LEU A 22 1.90 -27.60 -27.00
N LEU A 23 0.96 -28.24 -27.71
CA LEU A 23 -0.46 -27.88 -27.65
C LEU A 23 -1.06 -28.14 -26.27
N ILE A 24 -0.72 -29.26 -25.63
CA ILE A 24 -1.17 -29.58 -24.27
C ILE A 24 -0.61 -28.56 -23.26
N VAL A 25 0.66 -28.14 -23.42
CA VAL A 25 1.30 -27.18 -22.52
C VAL A 25 0.59 -25.82 -22.56
N ILE A 26 0.34 -25.27 -23.76
CA ILE A 26 -0.36 -23.98 -23.86
C ILE A 26 -1.81 -24.06 -23.38
N ALA A 27 -2.47 -25.21 -23.54
CA ALA A 27 -3.81 -25.44 -23.02
C ALA A 27 -3.83 -25.43 -21.48
N ILE A 28 -2.86 -26.10 -20.83
CA ILE A 28 -2.72 -26.12 -19.37
C ILE A 28 -2.38 -24.72 -18.84
N ILE A 29 -1.42 -24.01 -19.46
CA ILE A 29 -1.06 -22.64 -19.07
C ILE A 29 -2.28 -21.71 -19.23
N GLY A 30 -3.06 -21.87 -20.29
CA GLY A 30 -4.30 -21.12 -20.51
C GLY A 30 -5.30 -21.29 -19.37
N VAL A 31 -5.61 -22.53 -18.99
CA VAL A 31 -6.53 -22.82 -17.88
C VAL A 31 -6.01 -22.24 -16.57
N LEU A 32 -4.75 -22.51 -16.21
CA LEU A 32 -4.15 -22.02 -14.96
C LEU A 32 -4.11 -20.49 -14.90
N SER A 33 -3.82 -19.81 -16.02
CA SER A 33 -3.72 -18.34 -16.05
C SER A 33 -5.03 -17.65 -15.69
N THR A 34 -6.18 -18.19 -16.10
CA THR A 34 -7.50 -17.60 -15.81
C THR A 34 -7.86 -17.65 -14.32
N LEU A 35 -7.54 -18.76 -13.65
CA LEU A 35 -7.78 -18.94 -12.20
C LEU A 35 -6.92 -17.99 -11.35
N LEU A 36 -5.71 -17.67 -11.81
CA LEU A 36 -4.80 -16.77 -11.11
C LEU A 36 -5.27 -15.30 -11.15
N MET A 37 -5.92 -14.88 -12.24
CA MET A 37 -6.33 -13.49 -12.42
C MET A 37 -7.36 -13.03 -11.37
N ALA A 38 -8.36 -13.86 -11.05
CA ALA A 38 -9.41 -13.50 -10.08
C ALA A 38 -8.86 -13.28 -8.67
N ASN A 39 -7.87 -14.08 -8.26
CA ASN A 39 -7.22 -13.94 -6.95
C ASN A 39 -6.33 -12.69 -6.84
N PHE A 40 -5.78 -12.24 -7.97
CA PHE A 40 -4.82 -11.14 -8.00
C PHE A 40 -5.43 -9.77 -7.65
N LEU A 41 -6.71 -9.54 -7.97
CA LEU A 41 -7.41 -8.30 -7.64
C LEU A 41 -7.50 -8.07 -6.13
N GLY A 42 -7.93 -9.08 -5.37
CA GLY A 42 -8.03 -8.98 -3.90
C GLY A 42 -6.67 -8.91 -3.19
N VAL A 43 -5.58 -9.37 -3.83
CA VAL A 43 -4.22 -9.17 -3.31
C VAL A 43 -3.78 -7.73 -3.47
N ARG A 44 -4.09 -7.09 -4.61
CA ARG A 44 -3.77 -5.67 -4.83
C ARG A 44 -4.50 -4.75 -3.86
N GLU A 45 -5.77 -5.02 -3.56
CA GLU A 45 -6.55 -4.28 -2.55
C GLU A 45 -5.88 -4.39 -1.17
N ARG A 46 -5.60 -5.60 -0.70
CA ARG A 46 -4.91 -5.84 0.58
C ARG A 46 -3.52 -5.18 0.65
N SER A 47 -2.78 -5.17 -0.46
CA SER A 47 -1.49 -4.50 -0.53
C SER A 47 -1.62 -2.99 -0.39
N ARG A 48 -2.63 -2.37 -1.04
CA ARG A 48 -2.90 -0.94 -0.89
C ARG A 48 -3.34 -0.62 0.53
N ASP A 49 -4.25 -1.41 1.11
CA ASP A 49 -4.70 -1.24 2.50
C ASP A 49 -3.55 -1.36 3.51
N ALA A 50 -2.63 -2.30 3.32
CA ALA A 50 -1.42 -2.41 4.12
C ALA A 50 -0.55 -1.15 4.00
N GLN A 51 -0.41 -0.60 2.79
CA GLN A 51 0.30 0.66 2.57
C GLN A 51 -0.42 1.84 3.25
N ARG A 52 -1.75 1.93 3.18
CA ARG A 52 -2.55 2.94 3.88
C ARG A 52 -2.32 2.93 5.38
N LYS A 53 -2.38 1.75 5.98
CA LYS A 53 -2.11 1.55 7.41
C LYS A 53 -0.70 1.96 7.79
N SER A 54 0.30 1.54 6.99
CA SER A 54 1.70 1.92 7.21
C SER A 54 1.90 3.43 7.13
N ASN A 55 1.27 4.08 6.14
CA ASN A 55 1.35 5.52 5.97
C ASN A 55 0.78 6.28 7.18
N LEU A 56 -0.39 5.87 7.69
CA LEU A 56 -0.95 6.51 8.89
C LEU A 56 -0.04 6.32 10.11
N ARG A 57 0.57 5.13 10.29
CA ARG A 57 1.52 4.88 11.39
C ARG A 57 2.79 5.72 11.28
N GLN A 58 3.28 5.96 10.07
CA GLN A 58 4.41 6.87 9.86
C GLN A 58 4.05 8.30 10.26
N ILE A 59 2.84 8.76 9.89
CA ILE A 59 2.35 10.09 10.25
C ILE A 59 2.17 10.18 11.77
N GLN A 60 1.54 9.20 12.39
CA GLN A 60 1.42 9.07 13.85
C GLN A 60 2.78 9.25 14.52
N SER A 61 3.77 8.46 14.12
CA SER A 61 5.13 8.53 14.70
C SER A 61 5.74 9.93 14.57
N ALA A 62 5.52 10.60 13.44
CA ALA A 62 6.04 11.96 13.24
C ALA A 62 5.29 13.01 14.08
N LEU A 63 3.99 12.81 14.34
CA LEU A 63 3.22 13.65 15.26
C LEU A 63 3.65 13.46 16.71
N GLU A 64 3.93 12.23 17.13
CA GLU A 64 4.47 11.94 18.47
C GLU A 64 5.84 12.57 18.67
N LEU A 65 6.74 12.46 17.68
CA LEU A 65 8.04 13.12 17.72
C LEU A 65 7.91 14.65 17.80
N TYR A 66 6.99 15.23 17.01
CA TYR A 66 6.70 16.66 17.10
C TYR A 66 6.23 17.06 18.49
N ARG A 67 5.28 16.32 19.07
CA ARG A 67 4.76 16.59 20.42
C ARG A 67 5.83 16.43 21.49
N ALA A 68 6.71 15.44 21.36
CA ALA A 68 7.82 15.25 22.28
C ALA A 68 8.77 16.46 22.32
N ASP A 69 9.02 17.08 21.17
CA ASP A 69 9.95 18.22 21.06
C ASP A 69 9.29 19.58 21.33
N VAL A 70 8.04 19.77 20.91
CA VAL A 70 7.32 21.06 20.96
C VAL A 70 6.34 21.14 22.14
N GLY A 71 6.00 20.02 22.76
CA GLY A 71 5.07 19.92 23.90
C GLY A 71 3.59 19.95 23.51
N SER A 72 3.25 20.14 22.24
CA SER A 72 1.88 20.10 21.70
C SER A 72 1.89 19.55 20.28
N TYR A 73 0.73 19.10 19.78
CA TYR A 73 0.61 18.72 18.37
C TYR A 73 0.55 19.96 17.46
N PRO A 74 0.85 19.81 16.15
CA PRO A 74 0.74 20.90 15.20
C PRO A 74 -0.67 21.52 15.17
N PRO A 75 -0.80 22.87 15.13
CA PRO A 75 -2.08 23.57 15.28
C PRO A 75 -3.01 23.49 14.06
N THR A 76 -2.57 22.93 12.93
CA THR A 76 -3.37 22.82 11.71
C THR A 76 -3.39 21.39 11.21
N SER A 77 -4.48 21.00 10.56
CA SER A 77 -4.64 19.66 10.01
C SER A 77 -4.55 19.62 8.47
N PRO A 78 -3.78 18.66 7.93
CA PRO A 78 -2.63 18.09 8.62
C PRO A 78 -1.66 19.27 8.87
N GLY A 79 -0.68 19.15 9.76
CA GLY A 79 0.26 20.25 10.05
C GLY A 79 1.22 20.60 8.90
N LEU A 80 0.74 20.56 7.65
CA LEU A 80 1.41 20.46 6.34
C LEU A 80 2.07 21.74 5.86
N LYS A 81 1.81 22.86 6.51
CA LYS A 81 2.21 24.18 6.02
C LYS A 81 3.11 24.91 6.99
N ASN A 82 3.82 24.15 7.82
CA ASN A 82 4.62 24.75 8.87
C ASN A 82 6.07 24.96 8.43
N CYS A 83 6.49 24.29 7.35
CA CYS A 83 7.77 24.54 6.68
C CYS A 83 7.52 24.78 5.20
N SER A 84 8.31 25.65 4.57
CA SER A 84 8.12 26.24 3.23
C SER A 84 7.85 25.27 2.06
N SER A 85 7.81 23.96 2.30
CA SER A 85 7.26 22.92 1.42
C SER A 85 5.89 22.47 1.91
N SER A 86 4.87 22.56 1.06
CA SER A 86 3.49 22.11 1.31
C SER A 86 3.31 20.60 1.57
N THR A 87 4.40 19.87 1.77
CA THR A 87 4.45 18.40 1.80
C THR A 87 5.20 17.81 3.01
N ALA A 88 5.72 18.63 3.92
CA ALA A 88 6.54 18.16 5.04
C ALA A 88 5.92 18.49 6.41
N LEU A 89 6.28 17.69 7.42
CA LEU A 89 5.97 17.96 8.83
C LEU A 89 7.26 18.37 9.56
N GLY A 90 7.26 19.56 10.16
CA GLY A 90 8.40 20.11 10.89
C GLY A 90 7.97 21.16 11.92
N ASN A 91 8.87 21.49 12.84
CA ASN A 91 8.65 22.50 13.88
C ASN A 91 8.73 23.91 13.29
N ALA A 92 7.64 24.66 13.29
CA ALA A 92 7.59 25.99 12.69
C ALA A 92 7.55 27.10 13.73
N PRO A 93 7.84 28.35 13.34
CA PRO A 93 8.14 28.84 11.97
C PRO A 93 9.59 28.59 11.52
N THR A 94 10.46 28.08 12.38
CA THR A 94 11.91 28.00 12.14
C THR A 94 12.34 26.81 11.29
N CYS A 95 11.57 25.72 11.29
CA CYS A 95 11.79 24.53 10.48
C CYS A 95 13.16 23.87 10.64
N THR A 96 13.74 24.04 11.82
CA THR A 96 15.04 23.46 12.17
C THR A 96 14.99 21.94 12.21
N THR A 97 13.85 21.38 12.65
CA THR A 97 13.64 19.93 12.78
C THR A 97 12.52 19.48 11.85
N ILE A 98 12.82 18.50 11.01
CA ILE A 98 11.87 17.86 10.10
C ILE A 98 11.58 16.45 10.62
N TYR A 99 10.32 16.21 11.01
CA TYR A 99 9.85 14.92 11.50
C TYR A 99 9.34 14.02 10.37
N MET A 100 8.95 14.61 9.24
CA MET A 100 8.60 13.87 8.03
C MET A 100 8.87 14.70 6.77
N LYS A 101 9.66 14.16 5.84
CA LYS A 101 10.07 14.87 4.61
C LYS A 101 8.97 14.96 3.55
N LYS A 102 8.17 13.91 3.42
CA LYS A 102 7.03 13.82 2.52
C LYS A 102 5.94 13.03 3.21
N ILE A 103 4.79 13.65 3.40
CA ILE A 103 3.65 12.92 3.92
C ILE A 103 3.03 12.08 2.79
N PRO A 104 2.74 10.80 3.06
CA PRO A 104 2.23 9.89 2.04
C PRO A 104 0.88 10.32 1.46
N SER A 105 0.65 10.00 0.19
CA SER A 105 -0.65 10.09 -0.46
C SER A 105 -1.32 8.72 -0.53
N ASP A 106 -2.63 8.71 -0.76
CA ASP A 106 -3.37 7.47 -1.01
C ASP A 106 -2.82 6.76 -2.27
N PRO A 107 -2.66 5.42 -2.28
CA PRO A 107 -2.16 4.69 -3.45
C PRO A 107 -3.05 4.79 -4.70
N LEU A 108 -4.32 5.17 -4.56
CA LEU A 108 -5.25 5.41 -5.67
C LEU A 108 -5.41 6.90 -6.01
N GLY A 109 -4.88 7.80 -5.17
CA GLY A 109 -5.01 9.24 -5.36
C GLY A 109 -4.09 9.78 -6.46
N THR A 110 -4.63 10.64 -7.33
CA THR A 110 -3.87 11.30 -8.42
C THR A 110 -3.34 12.68 -8.04
N THR A 111 -3.78 13.26 -6.92
CA THR A 111 -3.33 14.57 -6.44
C THR A 111 -2.95 14.53 -4.95
N ALA A 112 -1.97 15.37 -4.62
CA ALA A 112 -1.36 15.44 -3.31
C ALA A 112 -2.36 15.94 -2.25
N TYR A 113 -2.24 15.40 -1.03
CA TYR A 113 -2.90 15.83 0.21
C TYR A 113 -4.42 15.98 0.13
N ASN A 114 -5.14 15.10 0.83
CA ASN A 114 -6.59 15.21 1.05
C ASN A 114 -7.47 14.93 -0.20
N SER A 115 -6.88 14.56 -1.35
CA SER A 115 -7.62 14.27 -2.58
C SER A 115 -7.99 12.79 -2.73
N GLY A 116 -8.58 12.22 -1.68
CA GLY A 116 -9.03 10.82 -1.66
C GLY A 116 -8.61 10.09 -0.40
N ASN A 117 -9.48 9.19 0.05
CA ASN A 117 -9.41 8.16 1.10
C ASN A 117 -8.64 8.41 2.42
N TYR A 118 -7.80 9.44 2.55
CA TYR A 118 -7.11 9.83 3.78
C TYR A 118 -7.74 11.08 4.35
N TYR A 119 -7.96 11.05 5.64
CA TYR A 119 -8.40 12.18 6.41
C TYR A 119 -7.56 12.34 7.66
N TYR A 120 -7.32 13.60 7.98
CA TYR A 120 -6.51 13.99 9.11
C TYR A 120 -7.28 15.09 9.82
N ALA A 121 -7.51 14.93 11.11
CA ALA A 121 -7.84 16.01 12.01
C ALA A 121 -6.74 16.08 13.06
N ILE A 122 -6.17 17.26 13.28
CA ILE A 122 -5.14 17.48 14.28
C ILE A 122 -5.56 18.73 15.03
N ASN A 123 -5.62 18.60 16.34
CA ASN A 123 -5.88 19.68 17.28
C ASN A 123 -4.68 19.81 18.21
N LEU A 124 -4.61 20.87 19.01
CA LEU A 124 -3.51 21.10 19.95
C LEU A 124 -3.27 19.93 20.93
N ASN A 125 -4.33 19.18 21.24
CA ASN A 125 -4.34 18.15 22.28
C ASN A 125 -4.45 16.72 21.75
N GLY A 126 -4.55 16.52 20.43
CA GLY A 126 -4.74 15.18 19.87
C GLY A 126 -4.87 15.16 18.36
N TYR A 127 -4.96 13.97 17.79
CA TYR A 127 -5.18 13.77 16.37
C TYR A 127 -6.16 12.62 16.11
N ASP A 128 -6.79 12.68 14.94
CA ASP A 128 -7.52 11.61 14.30
C ASP A 128 -6.92 11.40 12.89
N LEU A 129 -6.33 10.23 12.66
CA LEU A 129 -5.85 9.81 11.35
C LEU A 129 -6.79 8.73 10.83
N VAL A 130 -7.38 8.95 9.67
CA VAL A 130 -8.37 8.05 9.07
C VAL A 130 -7.94 7.69 7.65
N ALA A 131 -8.06 6.41 7.30
CA ALA A 131 -7.93 5.92 5.93
C ALA A 131 -9.13 5.05 5.56
N CYS A 132 -9.62 5.17 4.33
CA CYS A 132 -10.61 4.27 3.77
C CYS A 132 -9.94 2.97 3.32
N LEU A 133 -10.44 1.83 3.80
CA LEU A 133 -9.99 0.52 3.36
C LEU A 133 -10.85 0.00 2.22
N GLU A 134 -10.23 -0.74 1.30
CA GLU A 134 -10.94 -1.37 0.18
C GLU A 134 -11.48 -2.75 0.56
N ASN A 135 -10.65 -3.55 1.24
CA ASN A 135 -11.01 -4.90 1.65
C ASN A 135 -12.07 -4.87 2.76
N SER A 136 -13.28 -5.37 2.48
CA SER A 136 -14.38 -5.47 3.45
C SER A 136 -14.11 -6.43 4.61
N ASN A 137 -13.17 -7.37 4.44
CA ASN A 137 -12.89 -8.42 5.40
C ASN A 137 -11.66 -8.11 6.25
N ASP A 138 -11.19 -6.86 6.23
CA ASP A 138 -10.07 -6.45 7.05
C ASP A 138 -10.49 -6.34 8.53
N LYS A 139 -9.71 -6.96 9.42
CA LYS A 139 -10.00 -7.05 10.85
C LYS A 139 -9.88 -5.72 11.60
N ASP A 140 -9.17 -4.74 11.02
CA ASP A 140 -8.92 -3.44 11.64
C ASP A 140 -9.96 -2.39 11.17
N ILE A 141 -11.04 -2.81 10.51
CA ILE A 141 -12.14 -1.93 10.11
C ILE A 141 -12.89 -1.43 11.34
N THR A 142 -13.09 -0.12 11.38
CA THR A 142 -14.00 0.59 12.25
C THR A 142 -15.17 1.10 11.42
N LEU A 143 -16.40 1.00 11.92
CA LEU A 143 -17.61 1.40 11.20
C LEU A 143 -18.08 2.82 11.54
N THR A 144 -17.61 3.36 12.66
CA THR A 144 -17.94 4.70 13.16
C THR A 144 -16.69 5.56 13.16
N PRO A 145 -16.44 6.37 12.12
CA PRO A 145 -15.29 7.25 12.11
C PRO A 145 -15.54 8.48 13.01
N PRO A 146 -14.49 9.22 13.39
CA PRO A 146 -14.63 10.48 14.11
C PRO A 146 -15.45 11.50 13.32
N THR A 147 -16.12 12.40 14.04
CA THR A 147 -16.98 13.45 13.47
C THR A 147 -16.18 14.32 12.50
N GLY A 148 -16.61 14.36 11.23
CA GLY A 148 -15.94 15.14 10.17
C GLY A 148 -15.05 14.32 9.24
N ALA A 149 -14.87 13.03 9.51
CA ALA A 149 -14.21 12.12 8.58
C ALA A 149 -14.97 11.99 7.24
N PRO A 150 -14.26 11.71 6.13
CA PRO A 150 -14.83 11.56 4.80
C PRO A 150 -15.88 10.45 4.80
N THR A 151 -17.09 10.78 4.37
CA THR A 151 -18.19 9.80 4.26
C THR A 151 -18.07 8.91 3.02
N ASN A 152 -17.09 9.15 2.16
CA ASN A 152 -16.90 8.47 0.88
C ASN A 152 -15.95 7.25 0.94
N CYS A 153 -15.67 6.69 2.11
CA CYS A 153 -14.93 5.43 2.29
C CYS A 153 -15.71 4.16 1.86
N GLY A 154 -16.58 4.30 0.84
CA GLY A 154 -17.58 3.31 0.40
C GLY A 154 -19.01 3.86 0.46
N THR A 155 -19.94 3.28 -0.32
CA THR A 155 -21.37 3.62 -0.24
C THR A 155 -21.94 3.17 1.10
N ALA A 156 -22.48 4.11 1.88
CA ALA A 156 -23.20 3.88 3.13
C ALA A 156 -24.23 2.72 2.99
N PRO A 157 -24.42 1.87 4.01
CA PRO A 157 -24.28 2.19 5.45
C PRO A 157 -23.02 1.66 6.16
N ASN A 158 -22.12 0.94 5.49
CA ASN A 158 -20.99 0.26 6.13
C ASN A 158 -19.64 0.84 5.65
N GLY A 159 -19.34 2.07 6.05
CA GLY A 159 -18.04 2.68 5.70
C GLY A 159 -16.87 1.90 6.32
N LYS A 160 -15.80 1.71 5.54
CA LYS A 160 -14.65 0.88 5.92
C LYS A 160 -13.49 1.78 6.35
N TYR A 161 -13.44 2.12 7.64
CA TYR A 161 -12.45 3.06 8.15
C TYR A 161 -11.33 2.34 8.88
N TYR A 162 -10.09 2.76 8.67
CA TYR A 162 -8.99 2.50 9.56
C TYR A 162 -8.67 3.80 10.31
N VAL A 163 -8.75 3.77 11.64
CA VAL A 163 -8.63 4.96 12.48
C VAL A 163 -7.47 4.80 13.45
N LEU A 164 -6.64 5.84 13.57
CA LEU A 164 -5.66 6.00 14.64
C LEU A 164 -5.94 7.32 15.35
N THR A 165 -6.15 7.27 16.65
CA THR A 165 -6.35 8.46 17.49
C THR A 165 -5.25 8.55 18.56
N ASP A 166 -5.09 9.71 19.17
CA ASP A 166 -4.33 9.82 20.42
C ASP A 166 -4.99 8.98 21.53
N LEU A 167 -4.19 8.50 22.48
CA LEU A 167 -4.64 7.69 23.62
C LEU A 167 -5.19 8.54 24.77
#